data_AF-A0A353PCL9-F1
#
_entry.id   AF-A0A353PCL9-F1
#
_cell.length_a   1.000
_cell.length_b   1.000
_cell.length_c   1.000
_cell.angle_alpha   90.00
_cell.angle_beta   90.00
_cell.angle_gamma   90.00
#
_symmetry.space_group_name_H-M   'P 1'
#
loop_
_entity.id
_entity.type
_entity.pdbx_description
1 polymer ?
#
loop_
_entity_poly.entity_id
_entity_poly.type
_entity_poly.pdbx_seq_one_letter_code
_entity_poly.pdbx_strand_id
1 'polypeptide(L)'
;MTDRYAVIGNPVAHSKSPLIHQLFAAQTGQDMVYEKRLAPLEGFGVAVREFLAEGGKGLNVTVPFKAEAFVMVDVCSPRATQASAVNTIGIGVDGRLWGDNTDGIGLVRDLKDALGWLLCERRLLVLGAGGAACGILGPLLEEGPRELVVANRTPDRAEALAARFHSLGAVRGCGLHDLFGIGAFDLILNATSASLSNALPVLPLGLVASHTRCYDLAYGREPTEFQRWAWAQGAAE
;
A
#
# COMPACT_ATOMS: atom_id res chain seq x y z
N MET A 1 20.68 15.58 -21.01
CA MET A 1 19.37 15.09 -21.48
C MET A 1 18.51 14.93 -20.24
N THR A 2 17.27 15.41 -20.28
CA THR A 2 16.32 15.29 -19.15
C THR A 2 16.00 13.84 -18.86
N ASP A 3 16.12 13.42 -17.59
CA ASP A 3 15.83 12.04 -17.20
C ASP A 3 14.33 11.75 -17.25
N ARG A 4 13.96 10.53 -17.65
CA ARG A 4 12.55 10.12 -17.82
C ARG A 4 12.15 9.09 -16.77
N TYR A 5 11.09 9.38 -16.04
CA TYR A 5 10.45 8.49 -15.07
C TYR A 5 8.96 8.37 -15.39
N ALA A 6 8.32 7.30 -14.93
CA ALA A 6 6.87 7.19 -15.07
C ALA A 6 6.22 6.38 -13.95
N VAL A 7 4.91 6.54 -13.80
CA VAL A 7 4.05 5.57 -13.12
C VAL A 7 3.31 4.75 -14.17
N ILE A 8 3.38 3.43 -14.07
CA ILE A 8 2.73 2.47 -14.96
C ILE A 8 1.62 1.70 -14.24
N GLY A 9 0.44 1.59 -14.86
CA GLY A 9 -0.74 1.00 -14.22
C GLY A 9 -1.94 0.87 -15.15
N ASN A 10 -3.01 0.24 -14.65
CA ASN A 10 -4.29 0.15 -15.36
C ASN A 10 -5.48 0.08 -14.37
N PRO A 11 -6.29 1.16 -14.24
CA PRO A 11 -6.10 2.48 -14.81
C PRO A 11 -5.00 3.27 -14.09
N VAL A 12 -4.40 4.26 -14.77
CA VAL A 12 -3.33 5.12 -14.20
C VAL A 12 -3.68 6.61 -14.18
N ALA A 13 -4.75 7.02 -14.88
CA ALA A 13 -5.09 8.43 -15.11
C ALA A 13 -5.27 9.25 -13.82
N HIS A 14 -5.75 8.65 -12.74
CA HIS A 14 -5.99 9.31 -11.45
C HIS A 14 -4.71 9.54 -10.62
N SER A 15 -3.58 8.90 -11.00
CA SER A 15 -2.35 8.95 -10.20
C SER A 15 -1.86 10.38 -9.96
N LYS A 16 -1.42 10.64 -8.72
CA LYS A 16 -0.79 11.89 -8.30
C LYS A 16 0.74 11.83 -8.34
N SER A 17 1.33 10.65 -8.60
CA SER A 17 2.80 10.48 -8.64
C SER A 17 3.49 11.50 -9.56
N PRO A 18 3.00 11.79 -10.79
CA PRO A 18 3.64 12.80 -11.64
C PRO A 18 3.73 14.18 -10.98
N LEU A 19 2.64 14.64 -10.35
CA LEU A 19 2.63 15.93 -9.66
C LEU A 19 3.61 15.92 -8.48
N ILE A 20 3.58 14.88 -7.66
CA ILE A 20 4.44 14.74 -6.47
C ILE A 20 5.92 14.74 -6.88
N HIS A 21 6.31 13.92 -7.86
CA HIS A 21 7.69 13.84 -8.32
C HIS A 21 8.16 15.10 -9.04
N GLN A 22 7.29 15.81 -9.77
CA GLN A 22 7.62 17.11 -10.34
C GLN A 22 7.88 18.16 -9.25
N LEU A 23 7.10 18.16 -8.16
CA LEU A 23 7.34 19.03 -7.01
C LEU A 23 8.69 18.71 -6.35
N PHE A 24 9.01 17.42 -6.15
CA PHE A 24 10.32 17.02 -5.64
C PHE A 24 11.48 17.44 -6.55
N ALA A 25 11.33 17.26 -7.87
CA ALA A 25 12.35 17.66 -8.84
C ALA A 25 12.62 19.17 -8.80
N ALA A 26 11.56 19.98 -8.75
CA ALA A 26 11.69 21.44 -8.64
C ALA A 26 12.35 21.86 -7.32
N GLN A 27 12.01 21.23 -6.20
CA GLN A 27 12.58 21.52 -4.88
C GLN A 27 14.07 21.13 -4.77
N THR A 28 14.52 20.15 -5.54
CA THR A 28 15.87 19.58 -5.46
C THR A 28 16.75 19.86 -6.68
N GLY A 29 16.28 20.71 -7.60
CA GLY A 29 17.02 21.11 -8.80
C GLY A 29 17.30 19.97 -9.78
N GLN A 30 16.43 18.96 -9.86
CA GLN A 30 16.60 17.81 -10.76
C GLN A 30 15.98 18.09 -12.14
N ASP A 31 16.74 17.81 -13.20
CA ASP A 31 16.26 17.85 -14.59
C ASP A 31 15.61 16.51 -14.97
N MET A 32 14.31 16.37 -14.66
CA MET A 32 13.56 15.16 -14.96
C MET A 32 12.10 15.43 -15.36
N VAL A 33 11.54 14.50 -16.13
CA VAL A 33 10.11 14.38 -16.39
C VAL A 33 9.56 13.13 -15.72
N TYR A 34 8.33 13.22 -15.24
CA TYR A 34 7.59 12.10 -14.68
C TYR A 34 6.23 12.00 -15.35
N GLU A 35 5.95 10.89 -16.04
CA GLU A 35 4.73 10.70 -16.83
C GLU A 35 3.82 9.57 -16.31
N LYS A 36 2.62 9.44 -16.87
CA LYS A 36 1.72 8.31 -16.63
C LYS A 36 1.77 7.39 -17.84
N ARG A 37 1.89 6.08 -17.63
CA ARG A 37 1.83 5.07 -18.68
C ARG A 37 0.73 4.06 -18.42
N LEU A 38 -0.24 4.01 -19.33
CA LEU A 38 -1.27 2.99 -19.31
C LEU A 38 -0.70 1.73 -19.93
N ALA A 39 -0.71 0.62 -19.20
CA ALA A 39 -0.30 -0.67 -19.74
C ALA A 39 -1.51 -1.61 -19.94
N PRO A 40 -1.57 -2.38 -21.03
CA PRO A 40 -2.57 -3.44 -21.19
C PRO A 40 -2.42 -4.50 -20.10
N LEU A 41 -3.52 -5.15 -19.70
CA LEU A 41 -3.51 -6.19 -18.66
C LEU A 41 -2.57 -7.36 -18.99
N GLU A 42 -2.45 -7.71 -20.28
CA GLU A 42 -1.57 -8.78 -20.78
C GLU A 42 -0.27 -8.24 -21.41
N GLY A 43 0.00 -6.94 -21.25
CA GLY A 43 1.07 -6.22 -21.95
C GLY A 43 2.04 -5.46 -21.04
N PHE A 44 1.93 -5.62 -19.72
CA PHE A 44 2.79 -4.90 -18.76
C PHE A 44 4.27 -5.17 -19.00
N GLY A 45 4.62 -6.46 -19.15
CA GLY A 45 5.91 -6.93 -19.67
C GLY A 45 6.56 -6.07 -20.74
N VAL A 46 5.82 -5.90 -21.83
CA VAL A 46 6.26 -5.20 -23.03
C VAL A 46 6.34 -3.70 -22.77
N ALA A 47 5.32 -3.12 -22.15
CA ALA A 47 5.26 -1.69 -21.87
C ALA A 47 6.42 -1.20 -20.96
N VAL A 48 6.85 -2.01 -19.98
CA VAL A 48 8.03 -1.70 -19.17
C VAL A 48 9.30 -1.68 -20.03
N ARG A 49 9.51 -2.71 -20.86
CA ARG A 49 10.70 -2.81 -21.72
C ARG A 49 10.76 -1.69 -22.76
N GLU A 50 9.62 -1.31 -23.34
CA GLU A 50 9.52 -0.18 -24.26
C GLU A 50 9.94 1.13 -23.58
N PHE A 51 9.41 1.42 -22.39
CA PHE A 51 9.79 2.62 -21.65
C PHE A 51 11.29 2.68 -21.36
N LEU A 52 11.89 1.56 -20.96
CA LEU A 52 13.32 1.46 -20.71
C LEU A 52 14.14 1.66 -22.00
N ALA A 53 13.70 1.08 -23.12
CA ALA A 53 14.33 1.23 -24.44
C ALA A 53 14.26 2.68 -24.95
N GLU A 54 13.24 3.44 -24.57
CA GLU A 54 13.14 4.88 -24.84
C GLU A 54 14.01 5.76 -23.91
N GLY A 55 14.88 5.15 -23.09
CA GLY A 55 15.78 5.86 -22.17
C GLY A 55 15.21 6.13 -20.78
N GLY A 56 14.09 5.48 -20.41
CA GLY A 56 13.51 5.55 -19.07
C GLY A 56 14.51 5.12 -17.99
N LYS A 57 14.52 5.84 -16.86
CA LYS A 57 15.47 5.67 -15.74
C LYS A 57 14.87 4.97 -14.53
N GLY A 58 13.55 4.92 -14.43
CA GLY A 58 12.85 4.23 -13.36
C GLY A 58 11.34 4.34 -13.49
N LEU A 59 10.63 3.44 -12.82
CA LEU A 59 9.18 3.31 -12.88
C LEU A 59 8.59 3.14 -11.48
N ASN A 60 7.50 3.84 -11.17
CA ASN A 60 6.57 3.31 -10.19
C ASN A 60 5.55 2.40 -10.86
N VAL A 61 5.18 1.34 -10.15
CA VAL A 61 4.18 0.37 -10.59
C VAL A 61 2.98 0.46 -9.67
N THR A 62 1.79 0.62 -10.24
CA THR A 62 0.53 0.59 -9.50
C THR A 62 -0.36 -0.56 -9.94
N VAL A 63 -1.58 -0.63 -9.41
CA VAL A 63 -2.54 -1.68 -9.73
C VAL A 63 -2.73 -1.86 -11.25
N PRO A 64 -2.90 -3.11 -11.73
CA PRO A 64 -2.82 -4.38 -11.00
C PRO A 64 -1.41 -5.02 -10.99
N PHE A 65 -0.38 -4.33 -11.49
CA PHE A 65 0.85 -4.98 -11.97
C PHE A 65 1.94 -5.23 -10.91
N LYS A 66 1.73 -4.89 -9.64
CA LYS A 66 2.80 -4.99 -8.62
C LYS A 66 3.37 -6.40 -8.46
N ALA A 67 2.52 -7.43 -8.57
CA ALA A 67 2.96 -8.82 -8.51
C ALA A 67 3.71 -9.25 -9.78
N GLU A 68 3.27 -8.79 -10.96
CA GLU A 68 3.97 -9.05 -12.22
C GLU A 68 5.34 -8.35 -12.27
N ALA A 69 5.42 -7.13 -11.76
CA ALA A 69 6.66 -6.39 -11.58
C ALA A 69 7.64 -7.13 -10.65
N PHE A 70 7.14 -7.74 -9.58
CA PHE A 70 7.98 -8.54 -8.68
C PHE A 70 8.61 -9.75 -9.39
N VAL A 71 7.88 -10.41 -10.28
CA VAL A 71 8.41 -11.52 -11.09
C VAL A 71 9.36 -11.05 -12.18
N MET A 72 9.17 -9.81 -12.68
CA MET A 72 9.95 -9.25 -13.79
C MET A 72 11.35 -8.76 -13.40
N VAL A 73 11.51 -8.17 -12.22
CA VAL A 73 12.79 -7.54 -11.84
C VAL A 73 13.87 -8.59 -11.52
N ASP A 74 15.14 -8.21 -11.70
CA ASP A 74 16.28 -9.12 -11.50
C ASP A 74 16.69 -9.24 -10.03
N VAL A 75 16.49 -8.17 -9.25
CA VAL A 75 16.87 -8.09 -7.84
C VAL A 75 15.75 -7.40 -7.07
N CYS A 76 15.30 -7.99 -5.97
CA CYS A 76 14.31 -7.38 -5.09
C CYS A 76 14.92 -6.94 -3.76
N SER A 77 14.45 -5.84 -3.22
CA SER A 77 14.67 -5.51 -1.81
C SER A 77 14.01 -6.57 -0.89
N PRO A 78 14.46 -6.71 0.37
CA PRO A 78 13.84 -7.63 1.33
C PRO A 78 12.33 -7.39 1.49
N ARG A 79 11.91 -6.11 1.58
CA ARG A 79 10.50 -5.73 1.71
C ARG A 79 9.67 -6.04 0.47
N ALA A 80 10.22 -5.90 -0.74
CA ALA A 80 9.53 -6.31 -1.96
C ALA A 80 9.37 -7.83 -2.05
N THR A 81 10.40 -8.58 -1.68
CA THR A 81 10.36 -10.05 -1.61
C THR A 81 9.28 -10.54 -0.65
N GLN A 82 9.26 -9.97 0.56
CA GLN A 82 8.29 -10.29 1.57
C GLN A 82 6.85 -9.97 1.15
N ALA A 83 6.64 -8.80 0.53
CA ALA A 83 5.37 -8.41 -0.04
C ALA A 83 5.00 -9.21 -1.31
N SER A 84 5.97 -9.85 -1.96
CA SER A 84 5.83 -10.43 -3.31
C SER A 84 5.21 -9.43 -4.29
N ALA A 85 5.62 -8.17 -4.17
CA ALA A 85 5.04 -7.05 -4.88
C ALA A 85 6.07 -5.92 -4.99
N VAL A 86 6.23 -5.38 -6.19
CA VAL A 86 7.11 -4.24 -6.49
C VAL A 86 6.26 -3.04 -6.91
N ASN A 87 6.45 -1.90 -6.26
CA ASN A 87 5.84 -0.62 -6.62
C ASN A 87 6.85 0.39 -7.20
N THR A 88 8.15 0.07 -7.15
CA THR A 88 9.25 0.93 -7.59
C THR A 88 10.31 0.08 -8.29
N ILE A 89 10.62 0.41 -9.54
CA ILE A 89 11.65 -0.23 -10.36
C ILE A 89 12.73 0.81 -10.65
N GLY A 90 13.97 0.49 -10.31
CA GLY A 90 15.16 1.23 -10.69
C GLY A 90 16.08 0.39 -11.57
N ILE A 91 17.10 1.03 -12.13
CA ILE A 91 18.13 0.38 -12.94
C ILE A 91 19.44 0.46 -12.16
N GLY A 92 20.03 -0.71 -11.86
CA GLY A 92 21.33 -0.80 -11.22
C GLY A 92 22.46 -0.31 -12.12
N VAL A 93 23.62 -0.04 -11.52
CA VAL A 93 24.83 0.35 -12.28
C VAL A 93 25.31 -0.76 -13.22
N ASP A 94 24.92 -2.00 -12.95
CA ASP A 94 25.16 -3.19 -13.77
C ASP A 94 24.10 -3.39 -14.87
N GLY A 95 23.13 -2.47 -14.97
CA GLY A 95 22.01 -2.53 -15.92
C GLY A 95 20.86 -3.44 -15.50
N ARG A 96 20.95 -4.12 -14.35
CA ARG A 96 19.87 -4.99 -13.85
C ARG A 96 18.70 -4.17 -13.33
N LEU A 97 17.49 -4.70 -13.47
CA LEU A 97 16.30 -4.12 -12.88
C LEU A 97 16.24 -4.45 -11.40
N TRP A 98 16.23 -3.41 -10.57
CA TRP A 98 16.02 -3.53 -9.14
C TRP A 98 14.57 -3.16 -8.81
N GLY A 99 13.88 -4.02 -8.05
CA GLY A 99 12.53 -3.80 -7.59
C GLY A 99 12.44 -3.58 -6.10
N ASP A 100 11.53 -2.70 -5.72
CA ASP A 100 11.27 -2.34 -4.35
C ASP A 100 9.79 -2.07 -4.08
N ASN A 101 9.44 -2.12 -2.79
CA ASN A 101 8.12 -1.79 -2.30
C ASN A 101 8.23 -0.69 -1.25
N THR A 102 7.86 0.53 -1.62
CA THR A 102 7.92 1.71 -0.76
C THR A 102 6.60 2.00 -0.05
N ASP A 103 5.52 1.24 -0.32
CA ASP A 103 4.19 1.51 0.25
C ASP A 103 4.22 1.40 1.78
N GLY A 104 4.75 0.30 2.32
CA GLY A 104 4.74 0.05 3.76
C GLY A 104 5.61 1.01 4.56
N ILE A 105 6.84 1.29 4.10
CA ILE A 105 7.71 2.26 4.78
C ILE A 105 7.16 3.69 4.65
N GLY A 106 6.51 4.02 3.52
CA GLY A 106 5.82 5.29 3.34
C GLY A 106 4.66 5.45 4.33
N LEU A 107 3.83 4.41 4.47
CA LEU A 107 2.74 4.41 5.44
C LEU A 107 3.25 4.55 6.88
N VAL A 108 4.24 3.75 7.29
CA VAL A 108 4.79 3.80 8.65
C VAL A 108 5.36 5.17 8.98
N ARG A 109 6.07 5.81 8.03
CA ARG A 109 6.55 7.19 8.19
C ARG A 109 5.42 8.19 8.34
N ASP A 110 4.36 8.08 7.53
CA ASP A 110 3.21 8.99 7.65
C ASP A 110 2.53 8.84 9.03
N LEU A 111 2.27 7.60 9.45
CA LEU A 111 1.65 7.30 10.74
C LEU A 111 2.50 7.83 11.92
N LYS A 112 3.82 7.67 11.88
CA LYS A 112 4.70 8.04 12.99
C LYS A 112 5.17 9.49 12.95
N ASP A 113 5.67 9.93 11.81
CA ASP A 113 6.39 11.21 11.70
C ASP A 113 5.44 12.36 11.40
N ALA A 114 4.45 12.15 10.54
CA ALA A 114 3.48 13.19 10.17
C ALA A 114 2.31 13.25 11.16
N LEU A 115 1.77 12.09 11.55
CA LEU A 115 0.60 12.00 12.43
C LEU A 115 0.94 11.79 13.92
N GLY A 116 2.18 11.39 14.24
CA GLY A 116 2.60 11.20 15.64
C GLY A 116 1.97 9.99 16.32
N TRP A 117 1.47 9.01 15.58
CA TRP A 117 0.78 7.84 16.13
C TRP A 117 1.76 6.73 16.54
N LEU A 118 1.56 6.17 17.73
CA LEU A 118 2.35 5.04 18.23
C LEU A 118 1.80 3.71 17.70
N LEU A 119 2.67 2.83 17.21
CA LEU A 119 2.31 1.49 16.72
C LEU A 119 2.72 0.37 17.69
N CYS A 120 3.79 0.57 18.43
CA CYS A 120 4.30 -0.38 19.42
C CYS A 120 3.27 -0.68 20.52
N GLU A 121 3.11 -1.97 20.89
CA GLU A 121 2.17 -2.47 21.90
C GLU A 121 0.68 -2.18 21.64
N ARG A 122 0.34 -1.78 20.40
CA ARG A 122 -1.04 -1.48 19.97
C ARG A 122 -1.72 -2.65 19.28
N ARG A 123 -3.06 -2.66 19.31
CA ARG A 123 -3.91 -3.56 18.53
C ARG A 123 -4.22 -2.92 17.19
N LEU A 124 -3.79 -3.54 16.10
CA LEU A 124 -3.98 -3.05 14.74
C LEU A 124 -5.00 -3.93 14.01
N LEU A 125 -5.87 -3.30 13.22
CA LEU A 125 -6.75 -3.98 12.27
C LEU A 125 -6.44 -3.49 10.86
N VAL A 126 -6.12 -4.41 9.95
CA VAL A 126 -6.00 -4.14 8.51
C VAL A 126 -7.21 -4.74 7.81
N LEU A 127 -8.01 -3.91 7.16
CA LEU A 127 -9.12 -4.35 6.33
C LEU A 127 -8.63 -4.58 4.89
N GLY A 128 -8.85 -5.79 4.40
CA GLY A 128 -8.44 -6.24 3.07
C GLY A 128 -7.17 -7.07 3.09
N ALA A 129 -7.10 -8.02 2.16
CA ALA A 129 -5.94 -8.91 1.96
C ALA A 129 -5.42 -8.81 0.52
N GLY A 130 -5.43 -7.62 -0.06
CA GLY A 130 -4.95 -7.33 -1.43
C GLY A 130 -3.47 -6.93 -1.47
N GLY A 131 -3.02 -6.50 -2.65
CA GLY A 131 -1.62 -6.08 -2.86
C GLY A 131 -1.17 -4.91 -1.96
N ALA A 132 -2.07 -3.97 -1.65
CA ALA A 132 -1.78 -2.89 -0.71
C ALA A 132 -1.54 -3.43 0.71
N ALA A 133 -2.45 -4.26 1.24
CA ALA A 133 -2.28 -4.91 2.54
C ALA A 133 -0.95 -5.69 2.60
N CYS A 134 -0.65 -6.46 1.55
CA CYS A 134 0.59 -7.23 1.48
C CYS A 134 1.86 -6.37 1.53
N GLY A 135 1.84 -5.17 0.95
CA GLY A 135 2.96 -4.22 0.98
C GLY A 135 3.17 -3.52 2.32
N ILE A 136 2.13 -3.41 3.15
CA ILE A 136 2.19 -2.68 4.43
C ILE A 136 2.40 -3.60 5.64
N LEU A 137 2.00 -4.87 5.56
CA LEU A 137 2.01 -5.80 6.71
C LEU A 137 3.39 -5.95 7.36
N GLY A 138 4.43 -6.10 6.56
CA GLY A 138 5.80 -6.28 7.05
C GLY A 138 6.28 -5.10 7.88
N PRO A 139 6.34 -3.89 7.29
CA PRO A 139 6.72 -2.69 8.03
C PRO A 139 5.84 -2.39 9.25
N LEU A 140 4.53 -2.71 9.21
CA LEU A 140 3.68 -2.57 10.40
C LEU A 140 4.04 -3.54 11.52
N LEU A 141 4.41 -4.79 11.20
CA LEU A 141 4.82 -5.78 12.20
C LEU A 141 6.19 -5.47 12.80
N GLU A 142 7.11 -4.92 12.01
CA GLU A 142 8.43 -4.48 12.47
C GLU A 142 8.36 -3.38 13.55
N GLU A 143 7.24 -2.65 13.61
CA GLU A 143 6.97 -1.64 14.65
C GLU A 143 6.50 -2.22 15.99
N GLY A 144 6.38 -3.55 16.09
CA GLY A 144 6.08 -4.27 17.33
C GLY A 144 4.67 -4.03 17.89
N PRO A 145 3.59 -4.14 17.09
CA PRO A 145 2.24 -4.10 17.62
C PRO A 145 1.98 -5.30 18.54
N ARG A 146 1.06 -5.14 19.51
CA ARG A 146 0.61 -6.23 20.39
C ARG A 146 -0.09 -7.33 19.60
N GLU A 147 -0.92 -6.94 18.65
CA GLU A 147 -1.48 -7.82 17.64
C GLU A 147 -1.80 -7.06 16.35
N LEU A 148 -1.72 -7.74 15.21
CA LEU A 148 -2.20 -7.27 13.93
C LEU A 148 -3.23 -8.27 13.39
N VAL A 149 -4.47 -7.81 13.22
CA VAL A 149 -5.55 -8.61 12.65
C VAL A 149 -5.76 -8.18 11.21
N VAL A 150 -5.71 -9.13 10.28
CA VAL A 150 -6.11 -8.91 8.89
C VAL A 150 -7.52 -9.46 8.72
N ALA A 151 -8.46 -8.61 8.33
CA ALA A 151 -9.83 -9.04 8.07
C ALA A 151 -10.19 -8.85 6.59
N ASN A 152 -10.77 -9.87 5.97
CA ASN A 152 -11.13 -9.80 4.56
C ASN A 152 -12.48 -10.48 4.29
N ARG A 153 -13.16 -10.07 3.22
CA ARG A 153 -14.43 -10.70 2.80
C ARG A 153 -14.28 -12.19 2.51
N THR A 154 -13.11 -12.59 2.01
CA THR A 154 -12.73 -14.00 1.82
C THR A 154 -11.71 -14.35 2.92
N PRO A 155 -12.10 -15.08 3.98
CA PRO A 155 -11.25 -15.37 5.14
C PRO A 155 -9.91 -16.01 4.76
N ASP A 156 -9.94 -17.03 3.89
CA ASP A 156 -8.77 -17.76 3.43
C ASP A 156 -7.65 -16.85 2.88
N ARG A 157 -8.02 -15.73 2.23
CA ARG A 157 -7.03 -14.76 1.74
C ARG A 157 -6.35 -13.99 2.86
N ALA A 158 -7.09 -13.63 3.90
CA ALA A 158 -6.53 -12.97 5.08
C ALA A 158 -5.65 -13.94 5.87
N GLU A 159 -6.11 -15.18 6.05
CA GLU A 159 -5.36 -16.24 6.74
C GLU A 159 -4.06 -16.57 6.02
N ALA A 160 -4.12 -16.79 4.70
CA ALA A 160 -2.93 -17.03 3.88
C ALA A 160 -1.96 -15.83 3.91
N LEU A 161 -2.50 -14.60 3.90
CA LEU A 161 -1.66 -13.41 4.01
C LEU A 161 -1.00 -13.33 5.39
N ALA A 162 -1.74 -13.50 6.49
CA ALA A 162 -1.19 -13.49 7.84
C ALA A 162 -0.13 -14.58 8.04
N ALA A 163 -0.37 -15.80 7.53
CA ALA A 163 0.57 -16.91 7.61
C ALA A 163 1.94 -16.57 6.99
N ARG A 164 1.98 -15.78 5.91
CA ARG A 164 3.26 -15.35 5.29
C ARG A 164 4.11 -14.45 6.19
N PHE A 165 3.50 -13.81 7.18
CA PHE A 165 4.15 -12.82 8.06
C PHE A 165 4.22 -13.28 9.52
N HIS A 166 3.83 -14.52 9.82
CA HIS A 166 3.74 -15.05 11.20
C HIS A 166 5.07 -14.95 11.97
N SER A 167 6.20 -14.97 11.26
CA SER A 167 7.54 -14.94 11.86
C SER A 167 7.96 -13.56 12.35
N LEU A 168 7.22 -12.50 12.00
CA LEU A 168 7.58 -11.12 12.33
C LEU A 168 6.81 -10.55 13.52
N GLY A 169 5.76 -11.23 13.98
CA GLY A 169 4.99 -10.79 15.13
C GLY A 169 3.65 -11.51 15.27
N ALA A 170 2.85 -11.05 16.23
CA ALA A 170 1.51 -11.56 16.48
C ALA A 170 0.55 -11.09 15.37
N VAL A 171 0.45 -11.87 14.30
CA VAL A 171 -0.46 -11.62 13.17
C VAL A 171 -1.44 -12.77 12.97
N ARG A 172 -2.69 -12.45 12.69
CA ARG A 172 -3.71 -13.44 12.31
C ARG A 172 -4.65 -12.90 11.24
N GLY A 173 -5.15 -13.80 10.40
CA GLY A 173 -6.17 -13.52 9.40
C GLY A 173 -7.54 -14.00 9.87
N CYS A 174 -8.60 -13.32 9.45
CA CYS A 174 -9.98 -13.77 9.68
C CYS A 174 -10.95 -13.20 8.63
N GLY A 175 -12.20 -13.68 8.68
CA GLY A 175 -13.32 -13.09 7.99
C GLY A 175 -13.80 -11.79 8.64
N LEU A 176 -14.56 -10.99 7.89
CA LEU A 176 -15.23 -9.80 8.44
C LEU A 176 -16.25 -10.16 9.53
N HIS A 177 -16.86 -11.35 9.48
CA HIS A 177 -17.81 -11.81 10.48
C HIS A 177 -17.13 -12.21 11.80
N ASP A 178 -15.85 -12.55 11.77
CA ASP A 178 -15.11 -12.91 12.99
C ASP A 178 -14.70 -11.67 13.80
N LEU A 179 -14.95 -10.47 13.26
CA LEU A 179 -14.76 -9.20 13.96
C LEU A 179 -15.87 -8.92 14.99
N PHE A 180 -17.00 -9.64 14.95
CA PHE A 180 -18.07 -9.45 15.92
C PHE A 180 -17.60 -9.83 17.34
N GLY A 181 -17.74 -8.92 18.29
CA GLY A 181 -17.37 -9.15 19.69
C GLY A 181 -15.87 -9.14 19.99
N ILE A 182 -15.02 -8.83 19.01
CA ILE A 182 -13.56 -8.85 19.14
C ILE A 182 -12.98 -7.65 19.94
N GLY A 183 -13.84 -6.65 20.17
CA GLY A 183 -13.52 -5.39 20.85
C GLY A 183 -12.85 -4.37 19.95
N ALA A 184 -12.49 -3.23 20.55
CA ALA A 184 -11.94 -2.10 19.83
C ALA A 184 -10.43 -2.26 19.53
N PHE A 185 -10.00 -1.60 18.45
CA PHE A 185 -8.60 -1.52 18.04
C PHE A 185 -8.02 -0.13 18.34
N ASP A 186 -6.71 -0.03 18.53
CA ASP A 186 -6.04 1.26 18.63
C ASP A 186 -5.94 1.94 17.26
N LEU A 187 -5.72 1.16 16.20
CA LEU A 187 -5.60 1.63 14.82
C LEU A 187 -6.30 0.70 13.82
N ILE A 188 -7.16 1.27 12.97
CA ILE A 188 -7.81 0.56 11.86
C ILE A 188 -7.34 1.15 10.53
N LEU A 189 -6.71 0.31 9.71
CA LEU A 189 -6.20 0.64 8.38
C LEU A 189 -7.11 0.02 7.32
N ASN A 190 -7.73 0.84 6.47
CA ASN A 190 -8.49 0.34 5.33
C ASN A 190 -7.58 0.21 4.09
N ALA A 191 -7.21 -1.02 3.75
CA ALA A 191 -6.42 -1.37 2.57
C ALA A 191 -7.28 -2.05 1.48
N THR A 192 -8.60 -1.89 1.54
CA THR A 192 -9.51 -2.44 0.53
C THR A 192 -9.60 -1.52 -0.70
N SER A 193 -9.89 -2.10 -1.86
CA SER A 193 -10.22 -1.31 -3.05
C SER A 193 -11.64 -0.75 -3.04
N ALA A 194 -12.45 -1.03 -2.00
CA ALA A 194 -13.84 -0.62 -1.93
C ALA A 194 -13.99 0.92 -1.86
N SER A 195 -13.06 1.59 -1.18
CA SER A 195 -13.02 3.07 -1.12
C SER A 195 -12.86 3.72 -2.50
N LEU A 196 -12.23 3.03 -3.48
CA LEU A 196 -12.13 3.56 -4.86
C LEU A 196 -13.49 3.62 -5.57
N SER A 197 -14.45 2.84 -5.11
CA SER A 197 -15.84 2.82 -5.58
C SER A 197 -16.81 3.48 -4.58
N ASN A 198 -16.29 4.26 -3.61
CA ASN A 198 -17.08 4.84 -2.50
C ASN A 198 -17.96 3.79 -1.80
N ALA A 199 -17.39 2.61 -1.53
CA ALA A 199 -18.06 1.53 -0.84
C ALA A 199 -17.30 1.17 0.43
N LEU A 200 -18.03 0.73 1.43
CA LEU A 200 -17.49 0.18 2.67
C LEU A 200 -18.14 -1.19 2.93
N PRO A 201 -17.36 -2.26 3.17
CA PRO A 201 -17.95 -3.51 3.63
C PRO A 201 -18.65 -3.30 4.98
N VAL A 202 -19.70 -4.09 5.25
CA VAL A 202 -20.37 -4.02 6.56
C VAL A 202 -19.37 -4.43 7.64
N LEU A 203 -19.08 -3.51 8.55
CA LEU A 203 -18.21 -3.72 9.70
C LEU A 203 -19.06 -3.78 10.98
N PRO A 204 -18.76 -4.70 11.91
CA PRO A 204 -19.47 -4.77 13.18
C PRO A 204 -19.24 -3.53 14.04
N LEU A 205 -20.19 -3.25 14.93
CA LEU A 205 -20.06 -2.22 15.96
C LEU A 205 -19.03 -2.65 17.02
N GLY A 206 -18.46 -1.66 17.71
CA GLY A 206 -17.52 -1.91 18.82
C GLY A 206 -16.06 -2.11 18.40
N LEU A 207 -15.75 -1.99 17.11
CA LEU A 207 -14.36 -1.96 16.61
C LEU A 207 -13.64 -0.64 16.92
N VAL A 208 -14.41 0.42 17.13
CA VAL A 208 -13.94 1.79 17.37
C VAL A 208 -14.31 2.19 18.80
N ALA A 209 -13.33 2.75 19.50
CA ALA A 209 -13.47 3.45 20.77
C ALA A 209 -12.93 4.87 20.64
N SER A 210 -13.08 5.69 21.69
CA SER A 210 -12.66 7.11 21.69
C SER A 210 -11.16 7.36 21.50
N HIS A 211 -10.32 6.31 21.54
CA HIS A 211 -8.88 6.39 21.27
C HIS A 211 -8.50 5.80 19.91
N THR A 212 -9.44 5.14 19.22
CA THR A 212 -9.18 4.45 17.96
C THR A 212 -8.89 5.47 16.86
N ARG A 213 -7.78 5.27 16.16
CA ARG A 213 -7.45 6.00 14.94
C ARG A 213 -7.86 5.18 13.72
N CYS A 214 -8.32 5.85 12.67
CA CYS A 214 -8.70 5.20 11.42
C CYS A 214 -7.96 5.86 10.25
N TYR A 215 -7.37 5.05 9.38
CA TYR A 215 -6.62 5.52 8.21
C TYR A 215 -7.11 4.80 6.95
N ASP A 216 -7.46 5.56 5.92
CA ASP A 216 -7.79 5.00 4.60
C ASP A 216 -6.58 5.09 3.68
N LEU A 217 -6.18 3.98 3.07
CA LEU A 217 -5.13 4.00 2.04
C LEU A 217 -5.62 4.64 0.75
N ALA A 218 -6.94 4.74 0.55
CA ALA A 218 -7.50 5.54 -0.53
C ALA A 218 -7.36 7.03 -0.21
N TYR A 219 -6.91 7.80 -1.20
CA TYR A 219 -6.80 9.26 -1.12
C TYR A 219 -7.84 9.92 -2.03
N GLY A 220 -8.39 11.05 -1.56
CA GLY A 220 -9.43 11.80 -2.25
C GLY A 220 -9.53 13.23 -1.73
N ARG A 221 -10.28 14.09 -2.43
CA ARG A 221 -10.61 15.44 -1.93
C ARG A 221 -11.70 15.40 -0.86
N GLU A 222 -12.65 14.50 -1.04
CA GLU A 222 -13.76 14.30 -0.12
C GLU A 222 -13.48 13.09 0.78
N PRO A 223 -14.01 13.08 2.01
CA PRO A 223 -13.90 11.93 2.90
C PRO A 223 -14.54 10.68 2.29
N THR A 224 -13.84 9.54 2.40
CA THR A 224 -14.34 8.22 1.96
C THR A 224 -15.46 7.72 2.87
N GLU A 225 -16.23 6.73 2.40
CA GLU A 225 -17.25 6.08 3.24
C GLU A 225 -16.64 5.44 4.50
N PHE A 226 -15.39 4.95 4.43
CA PHE A 226 -14.68 4.46 5.61
C PHE A 226 -14.40 5.56 6.62
N GLN A 227 -13.93 6.73 6.16
CA GLN A 227 -13.68 7.87 7.05
C GLN A 227 -14.97 8.37 7.69
N ARG A 228 -16.06 8.48 6.91
CA ARG A 228 -17.39 8.87 7.42
C ARG A 228 -17.91 7.87 8.45
N TRP A 229 -17.77 6.58 8.17
CA TRP A 229 -18.09 5.52 9.13
C TRP A 229 -17.28 5.66 10.41
N ALA A 230 -15.95 5.84 10.31
CA ALA A 230 -15.08 5.97 11.47
C ALA A 230 -15.50 7.15 12.37
N TRP A 231 -15.79 8.31 11.78
CA TRP A 231 -16.28 9.48 12.53
C TRP A 231 -17.64 9.23 13.17
N ALA A 232 -18.57 8.57 12.47
CA ALA A 232 -19.87 8.20 13.02
C ALA A 232 -19.76 7.21 14.19
N GLN A 233 -18.68 6.42 14.26
CA GLN A 233 -18.38 5.52 15.39
C GLN A 233 -17.58 6.20 16.52
N GLY A 234 -17.21 7.48 16.37
CA GLY A 234 -16.45 8.22 17.39
C GLY A 234 -14.95 7.95 17.38
N ALA A 235 -14.38 7.59 16.23
CA ALA A 235 -12.93 7.51 16.05
C ALA A 235 -12.28 8.87 16.33
N ALA A 236 -11.08 8.85 16.89
CA ALA A 236 -10.33 10.04 17.23
C ALA A 236 -9.63 10.62 15.98
N GLU A 237 -9.55 11.96 15.87
CA GLU A 237 -8.86 12.72 14.80
C GLU A 237 -7.33 12.67 14.80
#